data_AF-A0A9X5GVY0-F1
#
_entry.id   AF-A0A9X5GVY0-F1
#
_cell.length_a   1.000
_cell.length_b   1.000
_cell.length_c   1.000
_cell.angle_alpha   90.00
_cell.angle_beta   90.00
_cell.angle_gamma   90.00
#
_symmetry.space_group_name_H-M   'P 1'
#
loop_
_entity.id
_entity.type
_entity.pdbx_description
1 polymer ?
#
loop_
_entity_poly.entity_id
_entity_poly.type
_entity_poly.pdbx_seq_one_letter_code
_entity_poly.pdbx_strand_id
1 'polypeptide(L)'
;KINGNLGWKFWKSVTGTTKIVLPESFEELNIKITAANFAYVYHILRKHLTTSDENFLQGFDNGNTNYCNVIITKTNLQPGSFLANGVDYTRSSACSVYYR
;
A
#
# COMPACT_ATOMS: atom_id res chain seq x y z
N LYS A 1 5.88 -19.16 -24.18
CA LYS A 1 5.78 -17.80 -23.57
C LYS A 1 4.59 -17.81 -22.63
N ILE A 2 4.83 -17.89 -21.32
CA ILE A 2 3.75 -17.80 -20.31
C ILE A 2 3.45 -16.31 -20.14
N ASN A 3 2.22 -15.90 -20.44
CA ASN A 3 1.75 -14.52 -20.23
C ASN A 3 1.74 -14.21 -18.73
N GLY A 4 2.73 -13.46 -18.25
CA GLY A 4 3.02 -13.25 -16.84
C GLY A 4 2.18 -12.19 -16.12
N ASN A 5 1.10 -11.66 -16.69
CA ASN A 5 0.21 -10.73 -16.00
C ASN A 5 -1.12 -11.42 -15.67
N LEU A 6 -1.17 -12.01 -14.48
CA LEU A 6 -2.36 -12.64 -13.86
C LEU A 6 -3.44 -11.61 -13.49
N GLY A 7 -3.95 -10.86 -14.46
CA GLY A 7 -5.15 -10.02 -14.33
C GLY A 7 -4.98 -8.68 -13.58
N TRP A 8 -3.81 -8.39 -13.01
CA TRP A 8 -3.58 -7.13 -12.30
C TRP A 8 -3.51 -5.92 -13.23
N LYS A 9 -4.27 -4.88 -12.90
CA LYS A 9 -4.32 -3.59 -13.58
C LYS A 9 -3.68 -2.53 -12.70
N PHE A 10 -2.77 -1.75 -13.26
CA PHE A 10 -2.26 -0.56 -12.57
C PHE A 10 -3.38 0.47 -12.42
N TRP A 11 -3.51 1.05 -11.23
CA TRP A 11 -4.48 2.10 -10.95
C TRP A 11 -3.80 3.48 -10.88
N LYS A 12 -2.96 3.67 -9.87
CA LYS A 12 -2.36 4.97 -9.57
C LYS A 12 -1.07 4.81 -8.78
N SER A 13 -0.18 5.77 -8.94
CA SER A 13 0.98 5.95 -8.06
C SER A 13 0.97 7.36 -7.48
N VAL A 14 1.37 7.48 -6.22
CA VAL A 14 1.51 8.75 -5.50
C VAL A 14 2.77 8.73 -4.65
N THR A 15 3.21 9.91 -4.22
CA THR A 15 4.31 10.07 -3.26
C THR A 15 3.77 10.57 -1.93
N GLY A 16 4.44 10.20 -0.84
CA GLY A 16 4.09 10.64 0.50
C GLY A 16 2.78 10.05 0.99
N THR A 17 2.07 10.82 1.81
CA THR A 17 0.79 10.43 2.42
C THR A 17 -0.42 10.83 1.58
N THR A 18 -0.23 11.04 0.27
CA THR A 18 -1.29 11.50 -0.63
C THR A 18 -2.37 10.43 -0.75
N LYS A 19 -3.63 10.83 -0.50
CA LYS A 19 -4.79 9.94 -0.60
C LYS A 19 -5.07 9.54 -2.05
N ILE A 20 -5.38 8.27 -2.25
CA ILE A 20 -5.79 7.66 -3.52
C ILE A 20 -7.24 7.24 -3.39
N VAL A 21 -8.11 7.78 -4.25
CA VAL A 21 -9.45 7.23 -4.47
C VAL A 21 -9.29 5.92 -5.22
N LEU A 22 -9.85 4.84 -4.70
CA LEU A 22 -9.78 3.50 -5.28
C LEU A 22 -10.82 3.32 -6.41
N PRO A 23 -10.64 2.32 -7.29
CA PRO A 23 -11.66 1.96 -8.27
C PRO A 23 -13.00 1.64 -7.59
N GLU A 24 -14.12 1.98 -8.25
CA GLU A 24 -15.46 1.66 -7.74
C GLU A 24 -15.66 0.16 -7.54
N SER A 25 -15.10 -0.65 -8.45
CA SER A 25 -15.15 -2.11 -8.42
C SER A 25 -13.74 -2.72 -8.51
N PHE A 26 -13.43 -3.61 -7.56
CA PHE A 26 -12.26 -4.48 -7.52
C PHE A 26 -12.56 -5.66 -6.60
N GLU A 27 -11.91 -6.80 -6.78
CA GLU A 27 -11.92 -7.91 -5.84
C GLU A 27 -10.73 -7.84 -4.90
N GLU A 28 -9.57 -7.42 -5.43
CA GLU A 28 -8.31 -7.40 -4.71
C GLU A 28 -7.48 -6.15 -5.01
N LEU A 29 -6.67 -5.75 -4.03
CA LEU A 29 -5.64 -4.74 -4.17
C LEU A 29 -4.26 -5.35 -3.92
N ASN A 30 -3.30 -4.92 -4.73
CA ASN A 30 -1.89 -5.10 -4.47
C ASN A 30 -1.26 -3.70 -4.38
N ILE A 31 -0.71 -3.37 -3.22
CA ILE A 31 -0.20 -2.04 -2.90
C ILE A 31 1.27 -2.19 -2.62
N LYS A 32 2.10 -1.54 -3.43
CA LYS A 32 3.55 -1.54 -3.27
C LYS A 32 3.99 -0.17 -2.81
N ILE A 33 4.64 -0.10 -1.65
CA ILE A 33 5.26 1.13 -1.15
C ILE A 33 6.77 0.95 -1.12
N THR A 34 7.49 1.87 -1.76
CA THR A 34 8.95 1.82 -1.85
C THR A 34 9.58 3.14 -1.45
N ALA A 35 10.70 3.07 -0.75
CA ALA A 35 11.58 4.21 -0.51
C ALA A 35 13.03 3.72 -0.38
N ALA A 36 13.97 4.48 -0.95
CA ALA A 36 15.36 4.07 -1.07
C ALA A 36 15.47 2.63 -1.64
N ASN A 37 16.04 1.70 -0.87
CA ASN A 37 16.18 0.28 -1.25
C ASN A 37 15.18 -0.65 -0.55
N PHE A 38 14.16 -0.09 0.11
CA PHE A 38 13.15 -0.85 0.86
C PHE A 38 11.82 -0.92 0.10
N ALA A 39 11.11 -2.02 0.28
CA ALA A 39 9.79 -2.24 -0.30
C ALA A 39 8.88 -3.01 0.65
N TYR A 40 7.64 -2.54 0.79
CA TYR A 40 6.55 -3.27 1.45
C TYR A 40 5.42 -3.50 0.46
N VAL A 41 4.77 -4.66 0.55
CA VAL A 41 3.71 -5.07 -0.37
C VAL A 41 2.52 -5.59 0.40
N TYR A 42 1.39 -4.90 0.29
CA TYR A 42 0.12 -5.30 0.89
C TYR A 42 -0.75 -5.98 -0.15
N HIS A 43 -1.29 -7.14 0.20
CA HIS A 43 -2.33 -7.82 -0.58
C HIS A 43 -3.62 -7.81 0.23
N ILE A 44 -4.65 -7.14 -0.29
CA ILE A 44 -5.88 -6.86 0.44
C ILE A 44 -7.08 -7.32 -0.39
N LEU A 45 -7.95 -8.13 0.20
CA LEU A 45 -9.20 -8.54 -0.42
C LEU A 45 -10.30 -7.52 -0.08
N ARG A 46 -11.08 -7.08 -1.07
CA ARG A 46 -12.15 -6.09 -0.85
C ARG A 46 -13.15 -6.52 0.22
N LYS A 47 -13.41 -7.82 0.34
CA LYS A 47 -14.31 -8.38 1.36
C LYS A 47 -13.86 -8.12 2.81
N HIS A 48 -12.58 -7.82 3.04
CA HIS A 48 -12.04 -7.48 4.36
C HIS A 48 -12.06 -5.97 4.63
N LEU A 49 -12.38 -5.15 3.64
CA LEU A 49 -12.44 -3.69 3.80
C LEU A 49 -13.82 -3.26 4.26
N THR A 50 -13.84 -2.28 5.17
CA THR A 50 -15.06 -1.64 5.65
C THR A 50 -15.21 -0.24 5.06
N THR A 51 -16.28 0.47 5.41
CA THR A 51 -16.44 1.90 5.11
C THR A 51 -15.62 2.79 6.04
N SER A 52 -15.10 2.22 7.13
CA SER A 52 -14.26 2.90 8.10
C SER A 52 -12.78 2.65 7.79
N ASP A 53 -11.93 3.51 8.31
CA ASP A 53 -10.48 3.44 8.13
C ASP A 53 -9.91 2.18 8.81
N GLU A 54 -9.35 1.28 8.01
CA GLU A 54 -8.62 0.10 8.49
C GLU A 54 -7.11 0.35 8.35
N ASN A 55 -6.35 0.15 9.43
CA ASN A 55 -4.90 0.35 9.42
C ASN A 55 -4.17 -0.99 9.24
N PHE A 56 -3.44 -1.13 8.13
CA PHE A 56 -2.63 -2.30 7.84
C PHE A 56 -1.16 -1.96 8.07
N LEU A 57 -0.50 -2.73 8.92
CA LEU A 57 0.91 -2.56 9.29
C LEU A 57 1.73 -3.74 8.76
N GLN A 58 2.90 -3.46 8.18
CA GLN A 58 3.90 -4.45 7.82
C GLN A 58 5.28 -4.07 8.31
N GLY A 59 6.15 -5.09 8.44
CA GLY A 59 7.57 -4.88 8.72
C GLY A 59 7.92 -4.59 10.16
N PHE A 60 6.93 -4.55 11.07
CA PHE A 60 7.10 -4.18 12.47
C PHE A 60 8.12 -5.08 13.17
N ASP A 61 9.26 -4.50 13.52
CA ASP A 61 10.32 -5.14 14.30
C ASP A 61 10.29 -4.69 15.77
N ASN A 62 10.92 -5.47 16.66
CA ASN A 62 10.92 -5.20 18.10
C ASN A 62 11.60 -3.88 18.50
N GLY A 63 12.27 -3.20 17.55
CA GLY A 63 12.89 -1.90 17.75
C GLY A 63 12.05 -0.72 17.25
N ASN A 64 10.90 -0.98 16.61
CA ASN A 64 10.13 0.00 15.84
C ASN A 64 11.02 0.77 14.85
N THR A 65 12.04 0.12 14.29
CA THR A 65 13.00 0.71 13.34
C THR A 65 12.60 0.46 11.90
N ASN A 66 11.77 -0.55 11.67
CA ASN A 66 11.22 -0.86 10.37
C ASN A 66 9.71 -1.03 10.52
N TYR A 67 8.94 -0.22 9.81
CA TYR A 67 7.53 -0.46 9.59
C TYR A 67 7.02 0.39 8.44
N CYS A 68 5.99 -0.10 7.79
CA CYS A 68 5.17 0.69 6.89
C CYS A 68 3.72 0.47 7.26
N ASN A 69 2.88 1.48 7.08
CA ASN A 69 1.44 1.28 7.21
C ASN A 69 0.67 1.94 6.07
N VAL A 70 -0.55 1.43 5.85
CA VAL A 70 -1.54 1.99 4.93
C VAL A 70 -2.90 2.02 5.61
N ILE A 71 -3.63 3.09 5.38
CA ILE A 71 -5.01 3.24 5.85
C ILE A 71 -5.93 3.04 4.66
N ILE A 72 -6.85 2.08 4.74
CA ILE A 72 -7.67 1.67 3.60
C ILE A 72 -9.14 1.57 4.01
N THR A 73 -10.01 2.04 3.13
CA THR A 73 -11.46 1.82 3.13
C THR A 73 -11.87 1.18 1.81
N LYS A 74 -13.15 0.84 1.62
CA LYS A 74 -13.65 0.38 0.31
C LYS A 74 -13.42 1.37 -0.85
N THR A 75 -13.27 2.65 -0.57
CA THR A 75 -13.22 3.71 -1.60
C THR A 75 -11.92 4.49 -1.61
N ASN A 76 -11.07 4.34 -0.60
CA ASN A 76 -9.85 5.13 -0.48
C ASN A 76 -8.70 4.34 0.11
N LEU A 77 -7.50 4.73 -0.28
CA LEU A 77 -6.24 4.31 0.30
C LEU A 77 -5.43 5.57 0.65
N GLN A 78 -4.78 5.57 1.80
CA GLN A 78 -3.83 6.59 2.19
C GLN A 78 -2.54 5.90 2.67
N PRO A 79 -1.39 6.15 2.00
CA PRO A 79 -0.11 5.72 2.53
C PRO A 79 0.13 6.41 3.87
N GLY A 80 0.51 5.62 4.87
CA GLY A 80 0.87 6.12 6.19
C GLY A 80 2.37 6.33 6.32
N SER A 81 2.88 6.01 7.50
CA SER A 81 4.30 6.06 7.81
C SER A 81 5.10 5.02 7.03
N PHE A 82 6.34 5.38 6.72
CA PHE A 82 7.36 4.48 6.22
C PHE A 82 8.66 4.75 6.98
N LEU A 83 8.97 3.88 7.93
CA LEU A 83 10.24 3.90 8.65
C LEU A 83 11.07 2.70 8.20
N ALA A 84 12.32 2.93 7.84
CA ALA A 84 13.27 1.86 7.57
C ALA A 84 14.64 2.18 8.15
N ASN A 85 15.19 1.23 8.92
CA ASN A 85 16.41 1.40 9.71
C ASN A 85 16.42 2.67 10.56
N GLY A 86 15.28 3.02 11.17
CA GLY A 86 15.13 4.23 12.00
C GLY A 86 15.07 5.55 11.24
N VAL A 87 15.08 5.53 9.90
CA VAL A 87 14.94 6.71 9.05
C VAL A 87 13.52 6.81 8.53
N ASP A 88 12.92 7.98 8.69
CA ASP A 88 11.56 8.29 8.20
C ASP A 88 11.60 8.68 6.72
N TYR A 89 11.05 7.80 5.89
CA TYR A 89 10.89 7.99 4.45
C TYR A 89 9.47 8.34 4.04
N THR A 90 8.57 8.58 5.00
CA THR A 90 7.12 8.75 4.78
C THR A 90 6.85 9.69 3.61
N ARG A 91 7.44 10.90 3.62
CA ARG A 91 7.21 11.93 2.59
C ARG A 91 7.83 11.62 1.23
N SER A 92 8.89 10.80 1.18
CA SER A 92 9.61 10.42 -0.04
C SER A 92 9.17 9.08 -0.62
N SER A 93 8.37 8.31 0.12
CA SER A 93 7.94 6.99 -0.30
C SER A 93 6.99 7.08 -1.50
N ALA A 94 7.15 6.17 -2.46
CA ALA A 94 6.25 6.02 -3.60
C ALA A 94 5.30 4.85 -3.33
N CYS A 95 4.00 5.11 -3.41
CA CYS A 95 2.93 4.11 -3.26
C CYS A 95 2.25 3.87 -4.60
N SER A 96 2.36 2.65 -5.12
CA SER A 96 1.72 2.20 -6.35
C SER A 96 0.63 1.18 -6.05
N VAL A 97 -0.56 1.40 -6.60
CA VAL A 97 -1.74 0.57 -6.40
C VAL A 97 -2.06 -0.17 -7.70
N TYR A 98 -2.26 -1.48 -7.55
CA TYR A 98 -2.76 -2.37 -8.58
C TYR A 98 -4.03 -3.06 -8.07
N TYR A 99 -4.95 -3.38 -8.97
CA TYR A 99 -6.20 -4.03 -8.62
C TYR A 99 -6.57 -5.08 -9.67
N ARG A 100 -7.47 -5.98 -9.30
CA ARG A 100 -8.17 -6.86 -10.23
C ARG A 100 -9.60 -7.06 -9.76
#